data_AF-A0A3A8KX44-F1
#
_entry.id   AF-A0A3A8KX44-F1
#
_cell.length_a   1.000
_cell.length_b   1.000
_cell.length_c   1.000
_cell.angle_alpha   90.00
_cell.angle_beta   90.00
_cell.angle_gamma   90.00
#
_symmetry.space_group_name_H-M   'P 1'
#
loop_
_entity.id
_entity.type
_entity.pdbx_description
1 polymer ?
#
loop_
_entity_poly.entity_id
_entity_poly.type
_entity_poly.pdbx_seq_one_letter_code
_entity_poly.pdbx_strand_id
1 'polypeptide(L)'
;MGFQTLVNATQLSAVYEPMTQTLYLLAEGKAQNYLSGIAFHPDDTFEEGLKFNLMGCVGPFSKGSRHYQIDHPFKTPKAPSEVVIGDASGLQVVPVRCLGSDVVRAAQVQMPAADHLRAL
;
A
#
# COMPACT_ATOMS: atom_id res chain seq x y z
N MET A 1 -12.19 -21.26 10.95
CA MET A 1 -12.65 -20.86 9.60
C MET A 1 -12.99 -19.39 9.68
N GLY A 2 -12.11 -18.51 9.20
CA GLY A 2 -12.40 -17.07 9.10
C GLY A 2 -12.97 -16.75 7.73
N PHE A 3 -13.77 -15.69 7.63
CA PHE A 3 -14.25 -15.16 6.36
C PHE A 3 -13.58 -13.81 6.09
N GLN A 4 -13.33 -13.51 4.82
CA GLN A 4 -12.81 -12.21 4.43
C GLN A 4 -13.96 -11.19 4.41
N THR A 5 -13.70 -10.00 4.94
CA THR A 5 -14.62 -8.87 4.91
C THR A 5 -13.87 -7.61 4.54
N LEU A 6 -14.58 -6.64 3.97
CA LEU A 6 -14.04 -5.31 3.75
C LEU A 6 -13.70 -4.66 5.10
N VAL A 7 -12.61 -3.91 5.13
CA VAL A 7 -12.13 -3.16 6.30
C VAL A 7 -12.25 -1.68 5.98
N ASN A 8 -12.63 -0.87 6.97
CA ASN A 8 -12.74 0.57 6.79
C ASN A 8 -11.37 1.25 6.88
N ALA A 9 -11.04 2.11 5.92
CA ALA A 9 -9.84 2.95 5.97
C ALA A 9 -10.21 4.40 6.31
N THR A 10 -9.41 5.01 7.18
CA THR A 10 -9.51 6.46 7.45
C THR A 10 -8.65 7.25 6.48
N GLN A 11 -7.56 6.64 6.00
CA GLN A 11 -6.67 7.24 5.01
C GLN A 11 -6.26 6.19 3.99
N LEU A 12 -6.33 6.59 2.72
CA LEU A 12 -5.90 5.80 1.58
C LEU A 12 -4.95 6.65 0.74
N SER A 13 -3.86 6.05 0.28
CA SER A 13 -2.95 6.70 -0.65
C SER A 13 -2.34 5.70 -1.62
N ALA A 14 -2.10 6.16 -2.84
CA ALA A 14 -1.47 5.39 -3.89
C ALA A 14 -0.26 6.15 -4.43
N VAL A 15 0.86 5.43 -4.56
CA VAL A 15 2.14 5.99 -4.97
C VAL A 15 2.74 5.09 -6.04
N TYR A 16 3.17 5.66 -7.16
CA TYR A 16 3.79 4.88 -8.23
C TYR A 16 5.27 5.23 -8.35
N GLU A 17 6.11 4.20 -8.32
CA GLU A 17 7.55 4.31 -8.56
C GLU A 17 7.86 3.88 -10.01
N PRO A 18 8.22 4.83 -10.89
CA PRO A 18 8.45 4.53 -12.31
C PRO A 18 9.72 3.72 -12.56
N MET A 19 10.72 3.80 -11.66
CA MET A 19 11.98 3.08 -11.82
C MET A 19 11.80 1.57 -11.61
N THR A 20 11.00 1.18 -10.62
CA THR A 20 10.74 -0.22 -10.25
C THR A 20 9.44 -0.73 -10.84
N GLN A 21 8.66 0.12 -11.51
CA GLN A 21 7.32 -0.18 -12.03
C GLN A 21 6.39 -0.75 -10.95
N THR A 22 6.48 -0.15 -9.75
CA THR A 22 5.78 -0.63 -8.56
C THR A 22 4.78 0.42 -8.09
N LEU A 23 3.53 0.00 -7.95
CA LEU A 23 2.45 0.75 -7.33
C LEU A 23 2.38 0.35 -5.85
N TYR A 24 2.61 1.31 -4.97
CA TYR A 24 2.45 1.16 -3.54
C TYR A 24 1.07 1.68 -3.13
N LEU A 25 0.27 0.80 -2.53
CA LEU A 25 -1.00 1.17 -1.91
C LEU A 25 -0.82 1.18 -0.41
N LEU A 26 -1.19 2.30 0.22
CA LEU A 26 -1.18 2.43 1.67
C LEU A 26 -2.59 2.66 2.17
N ALA A 27 -2.95 1.92 3.22
CA ALA A 27 -4.17 2.13 3.99
C ALA A 27 -3.83 2.28 5.46
N GLU A 28 -4.50 3.24 6.10
CA GLU A 28 -4.44 3.45 7.53
C GLU A 28 -5.86 3.61 8.07
N GLY A 29 -6.13 3.01 9.23
CA GLY A 29 -7.44 3.14 9.85
C GLY A 29 -7.54 2.46 11.20
N LYS A 30 -8.79 2.26 11.63
CA LYS A 30 -9.13 1.48 12.82
C LYS A 30 -9.93 0.27 12.40
N ALA A 31 -9.44 -0.91 12.76
CA ALA A 31 -10.10 -2.18 12.55
C ALA A 31 -10.46 -2.78 13.90
N GLN A 32 -11.49 -3.62 13.92
CA GLN A 32 -11.83 -4.39 15.10
C GLN A 32 -10.70 -5.39 15.40
N ASN A 33 -10.44 -5.71 16.66
CA ASN A 33 -9.36 -6.61 17.06
C ASN A 33 -9.51 -8.04 16.51
N TYR A 34 -10.73 -8.42 16.15
CA TYR A 34 -11.00 -9.70 15.51
C TYR A 34 -10.59 -9.73 14.04
N LEU A 35 -10.25 -8.59 13.42
CA LEU A 35 -9.79 -8.54 12.03
C LEU A 35 -8.28 -8.69 11.96
N SER A 36 -7.80 -9.71 11.24
CA SER A 36 -6.39 -9.97 10.98
C SER A 36 -6.09 -10.07 9.48
N GLY A 37 -4.82 -10.05 9.10
CA GLY A 37 -4.42 -10.18 7.68
C GLY A 37 -5.02 -9.10 6.79
N ILE A 38 -5.04 -7.85 7.26
CA ILE A 38 -5.58 -6.73 6.48
C ILE A 38 -4.65 -6.52 5.28
N ALA A 39 -5.20 -6.56 4.08
CA ALA A 39 -4.45 -6.57 2.83
C ALA A 39 -5.28 -5.97 1.69
N PHE A 40 -4.58 -5.43 0.71
CA PHE A 40 -5.19 -5.10 -0.58
C PHE A 40 -5.24 -6.33 -1.48
N HIS A 41 -6.40 -6.56 -2.09
CA HIS A 41 -6.64 -7.61 -3.06
C HIS A 41 -7.03 -6.99 -4.40
N PRO A 42 -6.31 -7.26 -5.49
CA PRO A 42 -6.71 -6.78 -6.81
C PRO A 42 -8.05 -7.41 -7.21
N ASP A 43 -8.89 -6.62 -7.87
CA ASP A 43 -10.15 -7.08 -8.44
C ASP A 43 -9.96 -7.27 -9.95
N ASP A 44 -9.62 -8.49 -10.34
CA ASP A 44 -9.35 -8.86 -11.74
C ASP A 44 -10.60 -8.79 -12.63
N THR A 45 -11.79 -8.61 -12.05
CA THR A 45 -13.06 -8.48 -12.80
C THR A 45 -13.37 -7.05 -13.20
N PHE A 46 -12.57 -6.08 -12.75
CA PHE A 46 -12.77 -4.67 -13.06
C PHE A 46 -12.06 -4.29 -14.37
N GLU A 47 -12.83 -4.03 -15.42
CA GLU A 47 -12.28 -3.74 -16.76
C GLU A 47 -11.84 -2.28 -16.94
N GLU A 48 -12.35 -1.34 -16.12
CA GLU A 48 -12.13 0.10 -16.29
C GLU A 48 -10.93 0.65 -15.48
N GLY A 49 -9.88 -0.16 -15.29
CA GLY A 49 -8.63 0.29 -14.66
C GLY A 49 -8.13 -0.64 -13.58
N LEU A 50 -7.53 -0.07 -12.53
CA LEU A 50 -7.02 -0.85 -11.39
C LEU A 50 -7.91 -0.65 -10.18
N LYS A 51 -8.57 -1.74 -9.78
CA LYS A 51 -9.38 -1.79 -8.57
C LYS A 51 -8.78 -2.73 -7.54
N PHE A 52 -8.80 -2.30 -6.28
CA PHE A 52 -8.33 -3.07 -5.14
C PHE A 52 -9.37 -3.07 -4.04
N ASN A 53 -9.57 -4.20 -3.38
CA ASN A 53 -10.42 -4.30 -2.21
C ASN A 53 -9.54 -4.41 -0.95
N LEU A 54 -9.78 -3.54 0.02
CA LEU A 54 -9.14 -3.59 1.32
C LEU A 54 -9.91 -4.57 2.20
N MET A 55 -9.35 -5.76 2.39
CA MET A 55 -10.00 -6.87 3.07
C MET A 55 -9.19 -7.33 4.27
N GLY A 56 -9.88 -7.96 5.23
CA GLY A 56 -9.28 -8.60 6.38
C GLY A 56 -10.04 -9.87 6.74
N CYS A 57 -9.34 -10.82 7.34
CA CYS A 57 -9.91 -12.06 7.84
C CYS A 57 -10.54 -11.83 9.21
N VAL A 58 -11.82 -12.22 9.35
CA VAL A 58 -12.49 -12.28 10.66
C VAL A 58 -11.98 -13.52 11.41
N GLY A 59 -11.22 -13.26 12.47
CA GLY A 59 -10.75 -14.24 13.44
C GLY A 59 -11.68 -14.39 14.65
N PRO A 60 -11.24 -15.10 15.70
CA PRO A 60 -12.03 -15.30 16.91
C PRO A 60 -12.41 -13.96 17.55
N PHE A 61 -13.65 -13.87 18.05
CA PHE A 61 -14.21 -12.66 18.61
C PHE A 61 -13.35 -12.11 19.76
N SER A 62 -12.64 -11.03 19.50
CA SER A 62 -11.94 -10.23 20.49
C SER A 62 -12.58 -8.84 20.55
N LYS A 63 -12.68 -8.29 21.76
CA LYS A 63 -13.28 -6.97 21.98
C LYS A 63 -12.25 -5.87 21.69
N GLY A 64 -12.76 -4.71 21.26
CA GLY A 64 -11.98 -3.49 21.04
C GLY A 64 -11.52 -3.30 19.61
N SER A 65 -10.98 -2.10 19.34
CA SER A 65 -10.42 -1.69 18.06
C SER A 65 -8.92 -1.50 18.16
N ARG A 66 -8.19 -1.86 17.11
CA ARG A 66 -6.78 -1.53 16.93
C ARG A 66 -6.60 -0.62 15.72
N HIS A 67 -5.59 0.23 15.84
CA HIS A 67 -5.06 0.93 14.69
C HIS A 67 -4.34 -0.06 13.77
N TYR A 68 -4.43 0.16 12.46
CA TYR A 68 -3.66 -0.57 11.47
C TYR A 68 -3.10 0.40 10.44
N GLN A 69 -1.92 0.05 9.94
CA GLN A 69 -1.26 0.70 8.81
C GLN A 69 -0.66 -0.42 7.97
N ILE A 70 -0.94 -0.42 6.67
CA ILE A 70 -0.41 -1.41 5.73
C ILE A 70 0.10 -0.73 4.47
N ASP A 71 1.15 -1.30 3.88
CA ASP A 71 1.73 -0.91 2.60
C ASP A 71 1.89 -2.14 1.71
N HIS A 72 1.17 -2.18 0.58
CA HIS A 72 1.25 -3.31 -0.34
C HIS A 72 1.83 -2.86 -1.69
N PRO A 73 2.96 -3.44 -2.13
CA PRO A 73 3.50 -3.22 -3.45
C PRO A 73 2.84 -4.13 -4.49
N PHE A 74 2.43 -3.53 -5.62
CA PHE A 74 1.90 -4.22 -6.79
C PHE A 74 2.76 -3.89 -8.00
N LYS A 75 3.19 -4.92 -8.74
CA LYS A 75 3.88 -4.69 -10.01
C LYS A 75 2.88 -4.22 -11.05
N THR A 76 3.15 -3.07 -11.66
CA THR A 76 2.31 -2.53 -12.72
C THR A 76 3.20 -1.85 -13.75
N PRO A 77 3.23 -2.32 -15.01
CA PRO A 77 4.16 -1.79 -16.02
C PRO A 77 3.85 -0.36 -16.46
N LYS A 78 2.62 0.11 -16.23
CA LYS A 78 2.13 1.43 -16.61
C LYS A 78 1.73 2.22 -15.38
N ALA A 79 2.17 3.48 -15.29
CA ALA A 79 1.74 4.41 -14.26
C ALA A 79 0.23 4.66 -14.37
N PRO A 80 -0.60 4.18 -13.42
CA PRO A 80 -2.00 4.57 -13.36
C PRO A 80 -2.10 6.01 -12.87
N SER A 81 -3.06 6.80 -13.38
CA SER A 81 -3.34 8.14 -12.85
C SER A 81 -4.16 8.10 -11.56
N GLU A 82 -5.00 7.09 -11.44
CA GLU A 82 -5.87 6.83 -10.29
C GLU A 82 -6.09 5.33 -10.13
N VAL A 83 -6.46 4.94 -8.92
CA VAL A 83 -6.85 3.57 -8.57
C VAL A 83 -8.16 3.61 -7.81
N VAL A 84 -9.00 2.60 -7.99
CA VAL A 84 -10.23 2.46 -7.23
C VAL A 84 -9.95 1.55 -6.05
N ILE A 85 -10.24 2.02 -4.84
CA ILE A 85 -10.10 1.22 -3.62
C ILE A 85 -11.48 1.01 -3.02
N GLY A 86 -11.92 -0.25 -2.95
CA GLY A 86 -13.11 -0.68 -2.23
C GLY A 86 -12.78 -0.97 -0.78
N ASP A 87 -13.49 -0.34 0.14
CA ASP A 87 -13.37 -0.52 1.57
C ASP A 87 -14.77 -0.71 2.20
N ALA A 88 -14.86 -0.85 3.52
CA ALA A 88 -16.16 -1.04 4.17
C ALA A 88 -17.09 0.19 4.09
N SER A 89 -16.56 1.37 3.74
CA SER A 89 -17.33 2.60 3.54
C SER A 89 -17.83 2.75 2.10
N GLY A 90 -17.20 2.08 1.14
CA GLY A 90 -17.62 2.05 -0.25
C GLY A 90 -16.44 2.02 -1.23
N LEU A 91 -16.69 2.49 -2.46
CA LEU A 91 -15.64 2.67 -3.47
C LEU A 91 -15.07 4.08 -3.38
N GLN A 92 -13.74 4.19 -3.33
CA GLN A 92 -13.03 5.46 -3.29
C GLN A 92 -12.04 5.54 -4.45
N VAL A 93 -12.08 6.63 -5.21
CA VAL A 93 -11.09 6.92 -6.27
C VAL A 93 -9.91 7.62 -5.63
N VAL A 94 -8.74 7.00 -5.69
CA VAL A 94 -7.51 7.48 -5.05
C VAL A 94 -6.52 7.92 -6.14
N PRO A 95 -6.14 9.20 -6.18
CA PRO A 95 -5.16 9.69 -7.16
C PRO A 95 -3.78 9.11 -6.85
N VAL A 96 -3.08 8.68 -7.90
CA VAL A 96 -1.76 8.06 -7.78
C VAL A 96 -0.70 9.14 -7.89
N ARG A 97 0.13 9.28 -6.87
CA ARG A 97 1.28 10.20 -6.90
C ARG A 97 2.49 9.48 -7.46
N CYS A 98 3.01 9.94 -8.59
CA CYS A 98 4.29 9.45 -9.09
C CYS A 98 5.42 9.99 -8.22
N LEU A 99 6.27 9.10 -7.69
CA LEU A 99 7.52 9.52 -7.08
C LEU A 99 8.41 10.08 -8.18
N GLY A 100 8.70 11.38 -8.09
CA GLY A 100 9.64 12.03 -8.98
C GLY A 100 11.00 11.36 -8.85
N SER A 101 11.66 11.13 -9.98
CA SER A 101 13.00 10.53 -10.09
C SER A 101 14.06 11.23 -9.22
N ASP A 102 13.79 12.43 -8.71
CA ASP A 102 14.66 13.19 -7.80
C ASP A 102 14.75 12.62 -6.37
N VAL A 103 13.73 11.91 -5.88
CA VAL A 103 13.77 11.37 -4.49
C VAL A 103 14.67 10.13 -4.40
N VAL A 104 14.68 9.29 -5.44
CA VAL A 104 15.50 8.07 -5.47
C VAL A 104 17.00 8.39 -5.55
N ARG A 105 17.36 9.53 -6.15
CA ARG A 105 18.76 9.99 -6.24
C ARG A 105 19.32 10.45 -4.90
N ALA A 106 18.49 10.95 -3.98
CA ALA A 106 18.94 11.38 -2.66
C ALA A 106 19.32 10.21 -1.74
N ALA A 107 18.72 9.03 -1.92
CA ALA A 107 19.02 7.85 -1.09
C ALA A 107 20.31 7.12 -1.52
N GLN A 108 20.81 7.30 -2.75
CA GLN A 108 22.02 6.63 -3.25
C GLN A 108 23.31 7.43 -3.09
N VAL A 109 23.28 8.70 -2.65
CA VAL A 109 24.49 9.54 -2.53
C VAL A 109 25.13 9.46 -1.13
N GLN A 110 24.56 8.70 -0.19
CA GLN A 110 25.16 8.46 1.14
C GLN A 110 25.79 7.06 1.26
N MET A 111 26.74 6.75 0.37
CA MET A 111 27.89 5.95 0.76
C MET A 111 29.07 6.90 0.83
N PRO A 112 29.58 7.29 2.01
CA PRO A 112 30.86 7.96 2.07
C PRO A 112 31.89 6.97 1.50
N ALA A 113 32.56 7.37 0.43
CA ALA A 113 33.76 6.71 -0.04
C ALA A 113 34.68 6.57 1.18
N ALA A 114 34.96 5.32 1.58
CA ALA A 114 35.95 5.04 2.60
C ALA A 114 37.30 5.47 2.03
N ASP A 115 37.65 6.70 2.36
CA ASP A 115 38.89 7.35 1.98
C ASP A 115 40.07 6.58 2.56
N HIS A 116 41.12 6.54 1.77
CA HIS A 116 42.38 5.88 2.05
C HIS A 116 42.95 6.28 3.41
N LEU A 117 43.39 5.30 4.20
CA LEU A 117 44.55 5.47 5.09
C LEU A 117 45.26 4.12 5.28
N ARG A 118 46.11 3.77 4.31
CA ARG A 118 47.34 3.02 4.61
C ARG A 118 48.24 3.96 5.40
N ALA A 119 48.45 3.66 6.68
CA ALA A 119 49.55 4.21 7.44
C ALA A 119 50.21 3.08 8.23
N LEU A 120 51.43 2.77 7.78
CA LEU A 120 52.60 2.26 8.51
C LEU A 120 52.50 0.87 9.16
#